data_AF-A0A7Y4ZH37-F1
#
_entry.id   AF-A0A7Y4ZH37-F1
#
_cell.length_a   1.000
_cell.length_b   1.000
_cell.length_c   1.000
_cell.angle_alpha   90.00
_cell.angle_beta   90.00
_cell.angle_gamma   90.00
#
_symmetry.space_group_name_H-M   'P 1'
#
loop_
_entity.id
_entity.type
_entity.pdbx_description
1 polymer ?
#
loop_
_entity_poly.entity_id
_entity_poly.type
_entity_poly.pdbx_seq_one_letter_code
_entity_poly.pdbx_strand_id
1 'polypeptide(L)'
;MDDVPSAQRALERAWVLSCLVARGSIEGKDDVKGREATRRAVLSWFDAMGLQTEAEPSELAILRTRIGKLEPQTAIDCTWACEAIVVLLWALHEAEVGPAHAQVPDPRAIVGATGYLDEAGARELAARASMRPQAEIAAYAEQARNVHWRLRRLRAGVAAYDCTRVFDDEAPERVAPVELVEGDLAFDGTPVGRVARPVIASALSIAAQRQRASSWLEGDAQLYSEVVLDT
;
A
#
# COMPACT_ATOMS: atom_id res chain seq x y z
N MET A 1 6.65 -21.84 -10.55
CA MET A 1 6.53 -20.40 -10.86
C MET A 1 5.09 -20.06 -10.51
N ASP A 2 4.72 -20.35 -9.26
CA ASP A 2 3.31 -20.60 -8.87
C ASP A 2 2.88 -19.64 -7.75
N ASP A 3 3.73 -18.67 -7.42
CA ASP A 3 3.53 -17.78 -6.26
C ASP A 3 2.95 -16.41 -6.64
N VAL A 4 2.78 -16.12 -7.93
CA VAL A 4 2.13 -14.88 -8.41
C VAL A 4 0.64 -14.92 -8.03
N PRO A 5 0.12 -13.91 -7.32
CA PRO A 5 -1.28 -13.88 -6.92
C PRO A 5 -2.21 -13.71 -8.14
N SER A 6 -3.35 -14.39 -8.10
CA SER A 6 -4.44 -14.15 -9.06
C SER A 6 -5.12 -12.80 -8.82
N ALA A 7 -5.89 -12.31 -9.81
CA ALA A 7 -6.69 -11.09 -9.66
C ALA A 7 -7.61 -11.15 -8.43
N GLN A 8 -8.27 -12.30 -8.23
CA GLN A 8 -9.14 -12.53 -7.08
C GLN A 8 -8.36 -12.40 -5.76
N ARG A 9 -7.19 -13.01 -5.68
CA ARG A 9 -6.35 -12.97 -4.47
C ARG A 9 -5.83 -11.57 -4.19
N ALA A 10 -5.42 -10.82 -5.22
CA ALA A 10 -5.01 -9.43 -5.09
C ALA A 10 -6.16 -8.53 -4.60
N LEU A 11 -7.38 -8.77 -5.07
CA LEU A 11 -8.57 -8.05 -4.62
C LEU A 11 -8.93 -8.39 -3.17
N GLU A 12 -8.90 -9.68 -2.80
CA GLU A 12 -9.12 -10.11 -1.42
C GLU A 12 -8.09 -9.49 -0.47
N ARG A 13 -6.82 -9.44 -0.87
CA ARG A 13 -5.77 -8.75 -0.12
C ARG A 13 -6.09 -7.26 0.05
N ALA A 14 -6.54 -6.57 -1.01
CA ALA A 14 -6.95 -5.17 -0.92
C ALA A 14 -8.12 -4.94 0.06
N TRP A 15 -9.06 -5.88 0.14
CA TRP A 15 -10.16 -5.84 1.11
C TRP A 15 -9.71 -6.09 2.56
N VAL A 16 -8.77 -7.02 2.78
CA VAL A 16 -8.15 -7.23 4.10
C VAL A 16 -7.45 -5.94 4.55
N LEU A 17 -6.64 -5.35 3.68
CA LEU A 17 -5.95 -4.09 3.98
C LEU A 17 -6.95 -2.93 4.19
N SER A 18 -8.06 -2.89 3.45
CA SER A 18 -9.14 -1.90 3.65
C SER A 18 -9.74 -2.00 5.06
N CYS A 19 -9.96 -3.22 5.54
CA CYS A 19 -10.41 -3.47 6.91
C CYS A 19 -9.39 -2.95 7.93
N LEU A 20 -8.08 -3.14 7.68
CA LEU A 20 -7.01 -2.64 8.56
C LEU A 20 -6.98 -1.11 8.57
N VAL A 21 -7.03 -0.44 7.41
CA VAL A 21 -7.06 1.03 7.33
C VAL A 21 -8.26 1.59 8.11
N ALA A 22 -9.44 1.02 7.90
CA ALA A 22 -10.65 1.40 8.64
C ALA A 22 -10.48 1.17 10.14
N ARG A 23 -9.88 0.02 10.53
CA ARG A 23 -9.62 -0.33 11.93
C ARG A 23 -8.64 0.62 12.61
N GLY A 24 -7.55 1.01 11.96
CA GLY A 24 -6.58 1.97 12.49
C GLY A 24 -7.19 3.37 12.66
N SER A 25 -8.03 3.77 11.70
CA SER A 25 -8.69 5.09 11.69
C SER A 25 -9.67 5.31 12.83
N ILE A 26 -10.19 4.26 13.47
CA ILE A 26 -11.17 4.34 14.56
C ILE A 26 -10.54 4.21 15.96
N GLU A 27 -9.23 4.37 16.13
CA GLU A 27 -8.54 4.29 17.46
C GLU A 27 -8.51 5.60 18.27
N GLY A 28 -9.21 6.66 17.85
CA GLY A 28 -9.26 7.96 18.55
C GLY A 28 -9.77 7.92 20.01
N LYS A 29 -9.91 9.08 20.67
CA LYS A 29 -10.30 9.12 22.11
C LYS A 29 -11.82 9.27 22.34
N ASP A 30 -12.57 9.80 21.37
CA ASP A 30 -13.98 10.13 21.55
C ASP A 30 -14.93 8.97 21.19
N ASP A 31 -16.20 9.02 21.63
CA ASP A 31 -17.27 8.02 21.39
C ASP A 31 -16.83 6.55 21.22
N VAL A 32 -16.42 5.91 22.32
CA VAL A 32 -16.02 4.49 22.32
C VAL A 32 -17.14 3.58 21.82
N LYS A 33 -18.41 3.89 22.11
CA LYS A 33 -19.54 3.02 21.75
C LYS A 33 -19.78 3.00 20.25
N GLY A 34 -19.78 4.17 19.60
CA GLY A 34 -19.92 4.27 18.14
C GLY A 34 -18.76 3.61 17.39
N ARG A 35 -17.53 3.75 17.90
CA ARG A 35 -16.36 3.10 17.30
C ARG A 35 -16.36 1.59 17.49
N GLU A 36 -16.81 1.08 18.63
CA GLU A 36 -17.02 -0.36 18.80
C GLU A 36 -18.11 -0.90 17.88
N ALA A 37 -19.17 -0.13 17.62
CA ALA A 37 -20.17 -0.50 16.61
C ALA A 37 -19.56 -0.53 15.21
N THR A 38 -18.73 0.45 14.86
CA THR A 38 -17.99 0.49 13.59
C THR A 38 -17.06 -0.72 13.45
N ARG A 39 -16.27 -1.05 14.49
CA ARG A 39 -15.40 -2.23 14.51
C ARG A 39 -16.17 -3.53 14.27
N ARG A 40 -17.35 -3.68 14.88
CA ARG A 40 -18.21 -4.85 14.64
C ARG A 40 -18.75 -4.89 13.22
N ALA A 41 -19.10 -3.73 12.64
CA ALA A 41 -19.50 -3.66 11.23
C ALA A 41 -18.36 -4.08 10.29
N VAL A 42 -17.13 -3.64 10.56
CA VAL A 42 -15.94 -4.07 9.80
C VAL A 42 -15.79 -5.60 9.85
N LEU A 43 -15.87 -6.20 11.04
CA LEU A 43 -15.76 -7.65 11.20
C LEU A 43 -16.90 -8.41 10.53
N SER A 44 -18.13 -7.89 10.63
CA SER A 44 -19.28 -8.50 9.97
C SER A 44 -19.13 -8.52 8.46
N TRP A 45 -18.66 -7.42 7.87
CA TRP A 45 -18.40 -7.34 6.44
C TRP A 45 -17.22 -8.24 6.03
N PHE A 46 -16.14 -8.23 6.81
CA PHE A 46 -14.99 -9.12 6.62
C PHE A 46 -15.43 -10.59 6.59
N ASP A 47 -16.31 -10.99 7.51
CA ASP A 47 -16.81 -12.36 7.57
C ASP A 47 -17.74 -12.68 6.39
N ALA A 48 -18.62 -11.75 6.01
CA ALA A 48 -19.54 -11.91 4.88
C ALA A 48 -18.82 -12.04 3.53
N MET A 49 -17.66 -11.38 3.39
CA MET A 49 -16.81 -11.45 2.20
C MET A 49 -15.89 -12.68 2.18
N GLY A 50 -15.87 -13.51 3.24
CA GLY A 50 -15.07 -14.74 3.27
C GLY A 50 -13.56 -14.52 3.38
N LEU A 51 -13.12 -13.39 3.93
CA LEU A 51 -11.70 -12.96 3.91
C LEU A 51 -10.79 -13.72 4.89
N GLN A 52 -11.30 -14.70 5.63
CA GLN A 52 -10.54 -15.43 6.64
C GLN A 52 -9.36 -16.21 6.06
N THR A 53 -9.46 -16.64 4.80
CA THR A 53 -8.41 -17.43 4.13
C THR A 53 -7.27 -16.58 3.62
N GLU A 54 -7.53 -15.31 3.29
CA GLU A 54 -6.50 -14.38 2.84
C GLU A 54 -5.87 -13.64 4.02
N ALA A 55 -6.63 -13.31 5.07
CA ALA A 55 -6.08 -12.58 6.21
C ALA A 55 -5.08 -13.41 7.01
N GLU A 56 -3.99 -12.76 7.42
CA GLU A 56 -2.96 -13.37 8.24
C GLU A 56 -3.31 -13.32 9.74
N PRO A 57 -2.73 -14.22 10.57
CA PRO A 57 -3.06 -14.28 11.99
C PRO A 57 -2.87 -12.95 12.75
N SER A 58 -1.84 -12.18 12.40
CA SER A 58 -1.54 -10.86 12.99
C SER A 58 -2.59 -9.82 12.60
N GLU A 59 -3.05 -9.82 11.35
CA GLU A 59 -4.10 -8.93 10.83
C GLU A 59 -5.44 -9.23 11.52
N LEU A 60 -5.81 -10.51 11.65
CA LEU A 60 -7.00 -10.94 12.37
C LEU A 60 -6.96 -10.51 13.85
N ALA A 61 -5.79 -10.58 14.49
CA ALA A 61 -5.63 -10.13 15.87
C ALA A 61 -5.90 -8.62 15.99
N ILE A 62 -5.40 -7.81 15.04
CA ILE A 62 -5.65 -6.36 14.99
C ILE A 62 -7.14 -6.05 14.83
N LEU A 63 -7.80 -6.68 13.86
CA LEU A 63 -9.24 -6.47 13.58
C LEU A 63 -10.12 -6.82 14.78
N ARG A 64 -9.74 -7.88 15.53
CA ARG A 64 -10.48 -8.37 16.70
C ARG A 64 -10.18 -7.60 17.99
N THR A 65 -9.04 -6.92 18.06
CA THR A 65 -8.65 -6.13 19.24
C THR A 65 -9.71 -5.06 19.54
N ARG A 66 -10.14 -4.96 20.81
CA ARG A 66 -11.12 -3.96 21.24
C ARG A 66 -10.59 -2.53 21.04
N ILE A 67 -11.50 -1.60 20.84
CA ILE A 67 -11.19 -0.17 20.71
C ILE A 67 -10.47 0.33 21.96
N GLY A 68 -9.41 1.11 21.76
CA GLY A 68 -8.56 1.64 22.83
C GLY A 68 -7.58 0.62 23.42
N LYS A 69 -7.46 -0.57 22.83
CA LYS A 69 -6.49 -1.60 23.22
C LYS A 69 -5.43 -1.88 22.15
N LEU A 70 -5.59 -1.33 20.95
CA LEU A 70 -4.55 -1.40 19.95
C LEU A 70 -3.39 -0.49 20.35
N GLU A 71 -2.16 -0.94 20.11
CA GLU A 71 -1.00 -0.07 20.28
C GLU A 71 -1.11 1.15 19.35
N PRO A 72 -0.77 2.37 19.81
CA PRO A 72 -0.82 3.56 18.97
C PRO A 72 -0.04 3.43 17.65
N GLN A 73 1.15 2.82 17.70
CA GLN A 73 1.95 2.63 16.49
C GLN A 73 1.28 1.65 15.52
N THR A 74 0.73 0.55 16.00
CA THR A 74 -0.03 -0.40 15.17
C THR A 74 -1.23 0.26 14.50
N ALA A 75 -1.93 1.17 15.19
CA ALA A 75 -3.03 1.93 14.58
C ALA A 75 -2.54 2.80 13.41
N ILE A 76 -1.41 3.50 13.59
CA ILE A 76 -0.77 4.30 12.55
C ILE A 76 -0.33 3.41 11.38
N ASP A 77 0.34 2.30 11.66
CA ASP A 77 0.83 1.36 10.64
C ASP A 77 -0.32 0.77 9.80
N CYS A 78 -1.47 0.51 10.42
CA CYS A 78 -2.67 0.10 9.71
C CYS A 78 -3.16 1.18 8.74
N THR A 79 -3.07 2.47 9.08
CA THR A 79 -3.49 3.54 8.16
C THR A 79 -2.57 3.65 6.95
N TRP A 80 -1.28 3.32 7.08
CA TRP A 80 -0.34 3.29 5.96
C TRP A 80 -0.62 2.18 4.94
N ALA A 81 -1.41 1.16 5.31
CA ALA A 81 -1.80 0.11 4.37
C ALA A 81 -2.61 0.65 3.16
N CYS A 82 -3.14 1.88 3.22
CA CYS A 82 -3.77 2.51 2.06
C CYS A 82 -2.82 2.63 0.86
N GLU A 83 -1.52 2.78 1.10
CA GLU A 83 -0.51 2.88 0.04
C GLU A 83 -0.35 1.57 -0.73
N ALA A 84 -0.43 0.44 -0.03
CA ALA A 84 -0.46 -0.87 -0.64
C ALA A 84 -1.76 -1.10 -1.44
N ILE A 85 -2.90 -0.64 -0.92
CA ILE A 85 -4.19 -0.76 -1.63
C ILE A 85 -4.14 -0.04 -2.98
N VAL A 86 -3.52 1.15 -3.08
CA VAL A 86 -3.41 1.85 -4.37
C VAL A 86 -2.63 1.04 -5.39
N VAL A 87 -1.55 0.36 -4.97
CA VAL A 87 -0.78 -0.51 -5.87
C VAL A 87 -1.60 -1.72 -6.32
N LEU A 88 -2.34 -2.35 -5.41
CA LEU A 88 -3.21 -3.49 -5.74
C LEU A 88 -4.34 -3.07 -6.70
N LEU A 89 -4.99 -1.92 -6.47
CA LEU A 89 -6.04 -1.39 -7.35
C LEU A 89 -5.48 -1.01 -8.73
N TRP A 90 -4.30 -0.39 -8.78
CA TRP A 90 -3.62 -0.13 -10.05
C TRP A 90 -3.36 -1.44 -10.80
N ALA A 91 -2.81 -2.46 -10.13
CA ALA A 91 -2.57 -3.77 -10.73
C ALA A 91 -3.85 -4.48 -11.20
N LEU A 92 -5.01 -4.11 -10.66
CA LEU A 92 -6.34 -4.60 -11.05
C LEU A 92 -7.04 -3.75 -12.12
N HIS A 93 -6.32 -2.82 -12.78
CA HIS A 93 -6.85 -1.86 -13.77
C HIS A 93 -7.85 -0.82 -13.22
N GLU A 94 -7.93 -0.61 -11.91
CA GLU A 94 -8.80 0.42 -11.31
C GLU A 94 -8.17 1.82 -11.32
N ALA A 95 -6.92 1.94 -11.76
CA ALA A 95 -6.26 3.21 -12.08
C ALA A 95 -5.40 3.05 -13.33
N GLU A 96 -5.40 4.04 -14.23
CA GLU A 96 -4.66 3.99 -15.50
C GLU A 96 -3.14 4.04 -15.27
N VAL A 97 -2.69 4.92 -14.38
CA VAL A 97 -1.27 5.18 -14.08
C VAL A 97 -0.96 4.69 -12.67
N GLY A 98 0.22 4.11 -12.49
CA GLY A 98 0.70 3.67 -11.17
C GLY A 98 0.95 4.87 -10.25
N PRO A 99 0.86 4.68 -8.92
CA PRO A 99 0.92 5.80 -7.98
C PRO A 99 2.30 6.45 -7.95
N ALA A 100 2.33 7.76 -8.21
CA ALA A 100 3.55 8.57 -8.16
C ALA A 100 4.14 8.60 -6.74
N HIS A 101 5.46 8.53 -6.61
CA HIS A 101 6.14 8.34 -5.30
C HIS A 101 5.91 9.46 -4.28
N ALA A 102 5.65 10.69 -4.75
CA ALA A 102 5.41 11.86 -3.91
C ALA A 102 3.93 12.11 -3.58
N GLN A 103 3.01 11.37 -4.21
CA GLN A 103 1.56 11.55 -3.98
C GLN A 103 1.10 10.70 -2.80
N VAL A 104 0.40 11.29 -1.83
CA VAL A 104 -0.26 10.57 -0.74
C VAL A 104 -1.75 10.43 -1.07
N PRO A 105 -2.34 9.23 -1.13
CA PRO A 105 -3.75 9.05 -1.37
C PRO A 105 -4.58 9.44 -0.14
N ASP A 106 -5.82 9.88 -0.36
CA ASP A 106 -6.81 9.97 0.73
C ASP A 106 -7.22 8.54 1.15
N PRO A 107 -6.92 8.10 2.39
CA PRO A 107 -7.23 6.76 2.84
C PRO A 107 -8.72 6.41 2.73
N ARG A 108 -9.62 7.39 2.92
CA ARG A 108 -11.07 7.14 2.83
C ARG A 108 -11.51 6.92 1.39
N ALA A 109 -11.01 7.72 0.46
CA ALA A 109 -11.31 7.57 -0.95
C ALA A 109 -10.83 6.22 -1.50
N ILE A 110 -9.61 5.81 -1.14
CA ILE A 110 -9.04 4.53 -1.58
C ILE A 110 -9.77 3.33 -0.98
N VAL A 111 -10.11 3.38 0.32
CA VAL A 111 -10.93 2.32 0.92
C VAL A 111 -12.31 2.26 0.27
N GLY A 112 -12.93 3.40 -0.03
CA GLY A 112 -14.21 3.44 -0.75
C GLY A 112 -14.13 2.82 -2.16
N ALA A 113 -13.02 3.04 -2.87
CA ALA A 113 -12.80 2.50 -4.21
C ALA A 113 -12.73 0.97 -4.25
N THR A 114 -12.49 0.29 -3.13
CA THR A 114 -12.51 -1.18 -3.07
C THR A 114 -13.93 -1.76 -2.94
N GLY A 115 -14.97 -0.94 -2.79
CA GLY A 115 -16.31 -1.41 -2.42
C GLY A 115 -16.42 -1.79 -0.95
N TYR A 116 -15.49 -1.32 -0.10
CA TYR A 116 -15.55 -1.55 1.34
C TYR A 116 -16.89 -1.10 1.95
N LEU A 117 -17.52 -1.99 2.72
CA LEU A 117 -18.88 -1.84 3.29
C LEU A 117 -20.01 -1.65 2.25
N ASP A 118 -19.73 -1.82 0.97
CA ASP A 118 -20.70 -1.87 -0.13
C ASP A 118 -20.60 -3.23 -0.82
N GLU A 119 -21.36 -4.22 -0.35
CA GLU A 119 -21.33 -5.58 -0.91
C GLU A 119 -21.65 -5.61 -2.41
N ALA A 120 -22.51 -4.71 -2.91
CA ALA A 120 -22.85 -4.67 -4.33
C ALA A 120 -21.64 -4.15 -5.14
N GLY A 121 -21.05 -3.04 -4.72
CA GLY A 121 -19.84 -2.49 -5.34
C GLY A 121 -18.65 -3.46 -5.29
N ALA A 122 -18.45 -4.14 -4.15
CA ALA A 122 -17.41 -5.15 -4.00
C ALA A 122 -17.61 -6.33 -4.97
N ARG A 123 -18.83 -6.82 -5.14
CA ARG A 123 -19.15 -7.90 -6.10
C ARG A 123 -18.98 -7.46 -7.55
N GLU A 124 -19.35 -6.22 -7.87
CA GLU A 124 -19.14 -5.66 -9.21
C GLU A 124 -17.65 -5.56 -9.54
N LEU A 125 -16.84 -5.07 -8.59
CA LEU A 125 -15.39 -5.01 -8.71
C LEU A 125 -14.80 -6.40 -8.92
N ALA A 126 -15.20 -7.39 -8.11
CA ALA A 126 -14.75 -8.78 -8.26
C ALA A 126 -15.10 -9.39 -9.62
N ALA A 127 -16.28 -9.08 -10.17
CA ALA A 127 -16.72 -9.61 -11.45
C ALA A 127 -15.90 -9.10 -12.64
N ARG A 128 -15.30 -7.91 -12.54
CA ARG A 128 -14.47 -7.30 -13.59
C ARG A 128 -12.96 -7.36 -13.32
N ALA A 129 -12.55 -7.74 -12.10
CA ALA A 129 -11.16 -7.73 -11.68
C ALA A 129 -10.28 -8.57 -12.61
N SER A 130 -9.22 -7.94 -13.13
CA SER A 130 -8.22 -8.61 -13.97
C SER A 130 -6.85 -8.02 -13.67
N MET A 131 -5.81 -8.86 -13.71
CA MET A 131 -4.45 -8.41 -13.49
C MET A 131 -3.90 -7.70 -14.72
N ARG A 132 -3.16 -6.62 -14.48
CA ARG A 132 -2.23 -6.02 -15.44
C ARG A 132 -1.20 -7.06 -15.93
N PRO A 133 -0.62 -6.85 -17.13
CA PRO A 133 0.51 -7.64 -17.60
C PRO A 133 1.64 -7.69 -16.57
N GLN A 134 2.23 -8.87 -16.38
CA GLN A 134 3.30 -9.06 -15.40
C GLN A 134 4.51 -8.15 -15.65
N ALA A 135 4.81 -7.82 -16.90
CA ALA A 135 5.88 -6.89 -17.26
C ALA A 135 5.64 -5.48 -16.71
N GLU A 136 4.39 -4.99 -16.70
CA GLU A 136 4.05 -3.69 -16.11
C GLU A 136 4.22 -3.72 -14.58
N ILE A 137 3.75 -4.80 -13.94
CA ILE A 137 3.88 -5.01 -12.48
C ILE A 137 5.35 -5.03 -12.08
N ALA A 138 6.19 -5.75 -12.82
CA ALA A 138 7.63 -5.83 -12.57
C ALA A 138 8.33 -4.47 -12.74
N ALA A 139 7.98 -3.72 -13.79
CA ALA A 139 8.49 -2.37 -14.01
C ALA A 139 8.13 -1.43 -12.83
N TYR A 140 6.90 -1.52 -12.32
CA TYR A 140 6.49 -0.74 -11.16
C TYR A 140 7.23 -1.18 -9.89
N ALA A 141 7.41 -2.48 -9.70
CA ALA A 141 8.08 -3.02 -8.52
C ALA A 141 9.56 -2.61 -8.45
N GLU A 142 10.26 -2.62 -9.58
CA GLU A 142 11.61 -2.06 -9.71
C GLU A 142 11.64 -0.57 -9.35
N GLN A 143 10.71 0.22 -9.88
CA GLN A 143 10.61 1.64 -9.54
C GLN A 143 10.37 1.85 -8.03
N ALA A 144 9.42 1.13 -7.44
CA ALA A 144 9.09 1.23 -6.01
C ALA A 144 10.28 0.84 -5.12
N ARG A 145 11.01 -0.21 -5.49
CA ARG A 145 12.25 -0.66 -4.82
C ARG A 145 13.35 0.41 -4.91
N ASN A 146 13.55 1.03 -6.07
CA ASN A 146 14.54 2.09 -6.27
C ASN A 146 14.22 3.35 -5.44
N VAL A 147 12.94 3.72 -5.35
CA VAL A 147 12.47 4.81 -4.47
C VAL A 147 12.73 4.48 -3.00
N HIS A 148 12.31 3.30 -2.54
CA HIS A 148 12.48 2.89 -1.14
C HIS A 148 13.96 2.82 -0.75
N TRP A 149 14.80 2.25 -1.61
CA TRP A 149 16.25 2.21 -1.45
C TRP A 149 16.85 3.61 -1.29
N ARG A 150 16.48 4.56 -2.16
CA ARG A 150 17.03 5.92 -2.09
C ARG A 150 16.67 6.61 -0.78
N LEU A 151 15.42 6.47 -0.32
CA LEU A 151 14.95 7.01 0.95
C LEU A 151 15.66 6.40 2.16
N ARG A 152 15.95 5.09 2.13
CA ARG A 152 16.76 4.43 3.17
C ARG A 152 18.18 4.96 3.22
N ARG A 153 18.82 5.13 2.06
CA ARG A 153 20.16 5.73 1.97
C ARG A 153 20.21 7.14 2.55
N LEU A 154 19.19 7.95 2.27
CA LEU A 154 19.09 9.28 2.84
C LEU A 154 18.93 9.23 4.37
N ARG A 155 18.09 8.33 4.89
CA ARG A 155 17.94 8.10 6.33
C ARG A 155 19.25 7.65 6.99
N ALA A 156 20.08 6.90 6.27
CA ALA A 156 21.42 6.49 6.69
C ALA A 156 22.49 7.59 6.58
N GLY A 157 22.13 8.81 6.13
CA GLY A 157 23.03 9.96 6.05
C GLY A 157 23.71 10.16 4.69
N VAL A 158 23.35 9.38 3.66
CA VAL A 158 23.86 9.58 2.30
C VAL A 158 23.01 10.65 1.60
N ALA A 159 23.43 11.91 1.75
CA ALA A 159 22.66 13.07 1.30
C ALA A 159 22.63 13.24 -0.23
N ALA A 160 23.75 13.07 -0.91
CA ALA A 160 23.84 13.25 -2.37
C ALA A 160 23.84 11.91 -3.10
N TYR A 161 23.00 11.76 -4.10
CA TYR A 161 22.99 10.64 -5.03
C TYR A 161 22.39 11.09 -6.36
N ASP A 162 22.97 10.65 -7.47
CA ASP A 162 22.43 10.90 -8.80
C ASP A 162 21.50 9.74 -9.19
N CYS A 163 20.21 9.96 -8.94
CA CYS A 163 19.13 9.05 -9.26
C CYS A 163 18.87 8.93 -10.76
N THR A 164 19.38 9.83 -11.61
CA THR A 164 19.22 9.68 -13.07
C THR A 164 19.67 8.29 -13.49
N ARG A 165 20.84 7.83 -13.07
CA ARG A 165 21.38 6.49 -13.38
C ARG A 165 20.51 5.30 -12.99
N VAL A 166 19.59 5.47 -12.05
CA VAL A 166 18.69 4.41 -11.56
C VAL A 166 17.32 4.48 -12.24
N PHE A 167 16.96 5.64 -12.82
CA PHE A 167 15.67 5.89 -13.48
C PHE A 167 15.81 6.29 -14.98
N ASP A 168 17.03 6.35 -15.52
CA ASP A 168 17.37 6.63 -16.94
C ASP A 168 17.50 5.37 -17.79
N ASP A 169 17.52 4.19 -17.17
CA ASP A 169 17.57 2.97 -17.98
C ASP A 169 16.31 2.85 -18.83
N GLU A 170 16.50 2.24 -20.01
CA GLU A 170 15.57 2.00 -21.12
C GLU A 170 14.34 1.17 -20.75
N ALA A 171 13.79 1.38 -19.55
CA ALA A 171 12.58 0.78 -19.07
C ALA A 171 11.45 1.13 -20.06
N PRO A 172 10.76 0.12 -20.62
CA PRO A 172 9.59 0.36 -21.45
C PRO A 172 8.60 1.21 -20.66
N GLU A 173 8.05 2.24 -21.29
CA GLU A 173 7.04 3.19 -20.80
C GLU A 173 6.85 3.23 -19.27
N ARG A 174 7.42 4.26 -18.61
CA ARG A 174 7.27 4.48 -17.17
C ARG A 174 5.82 4.28 -16.73
N VAL A 175 5.59 3.22 -15.95
CA VAL A 175 4.27 2.84 -15.44
C VAL A 175 3.75 3.75 -14.33
N ALA A 176 4.64 4.56 -13.72
CA ALA A 176 4.28 5.59 -12.75
C ALA A 176 5.21 6.81 -12.85
N PRO A 177 4.72 8.03 -12.54
CA PRO A 177 5.55 9.23 -12.56
C PRO A 177 6.65 9.20 -11.50
N VAL A 178 7.87 9.60 -11.90
CA VAL A 178 9.00 9.89 -11.00
C VAL A 178 9.52 11.28 -11.31
N GLU A 179 9.38 12.19 -10.35
CA GLU A 179 9.97 13.52 -10.39
C GLU A 179 11.43 13.48 -9.92
N LEU A 180 12.34 13.96 -10.77
CA LEU A 180 13.74 14.19 -10.45
C LEU A 180 14.05 15.69 -10.51
N VAL A 181 14.69 16.23 -9.48
CA VAL A 181 15.17 17.63 -9.44
C VAL A 181 16.63 17.62 -9.03
N GLU A 182 17.47 18.31 -9.79
CA GLU A 182 18.94 18.31 -9.62
C GLU A 182 19.54 16.89 -9.60
N GLY A 183 18.93 15.97 -10.35
CA GLY A 183 19.37 14.57 -10.47
C GLY A 183 18.98 13.65 -9.30
N ASP A 184 18.21 14.10 -8.31
CA ASP A 184 17.75 13.28 -7.18
C ASP A 184 16.21 13.21 -7.17
N LEU A 185 15.63 12.26 -6.41
CA LEU A 185 14.17 12.21 -6.18
C LEU A 185 13.68 13.56 -5.65
N ALA A 186 12.50 13.98 -6.08
CA ALA A 186 11.88 15.21 -5.60
C ALA A 186 10.53 14.97 -4.93
N PHE A 187 10.19 15.85 -4.00
CA PHE A 187 8.86 15.96 -3.41
C PHE A 187 8.44 17.42 -3.55
N ASP A 188 7.36 17.66 -4.31
CA ASP A 188 6.85 19.00 -4.63
C ASP A 188 7.95 19.93 -5.17
N GLY A 189 8.72 19.44 -6.16
CA GLY A 189 9.82 20.20 -6.76
C GLY A 189 11.06 20.39 -5.88
N THR A 190 11.07 19.84 -4.66
CA THR A 190 12.21 19.94 -3.73
C THR A 190 13.02 18.64 -3.75
N PRO A 191 14.35 18.67 -4.05
CA PRO A 191 15.20 17.50 -3.97
C PRO A 191 15.13 16.86 -2.58
N VAL A 192 15.05 15.53 -2.52
CA VAL A 192 14.81 14.76 -1.31
C VAL A 192 15.87 15.02 -0.22
N GLY A 193 17.11 15.31 -0.61
CA GLY A 193 18.18 15.71 0.32
C GLY A 193 17.95 17.04 1.06
N ARG A 194 17.00 17.87 0.61
CA ARG A 194 16.61 19.16 1.21
C ARG A 194 15.25 19.12 1.91
N VAL A 195 14.52 18.03 1.79
CA VAL A 195 13.20 17.85 2.40
C VAL A 195 13.33 17.63 3.92
N ALA A 196 12.36 18.12 4.69
CA ALA A 196 12.37 18.00 6.15
C ALA A 196 12.31 16.53 6.60
N ARG A 197 13.02 16.19 7.68
CA ARG A 197 13.10 14.81 8.20
C ARG A 197 11.74 14.12 8.45
N PRO A 198 10.69 14.81 8.98
CA PRO A 198 9.38 14.18 9.16
C PRO A 198 8.77 13.73 7.83
N VAL A 199 8.95 14.51 6.76
CA VAL A 199 8.46 14.15 5.41
C VAL A 199 9.21 12.93 4.88
N ILE A 200 10.54 12.84 5.09
CA ILE A 200 11.33 11.66 4.73
C ILE A 200 10.87 10.41 5.49
N ALA A 201 10.54 10.54 6.77
CA ALA A 201 10.03 9.42 7.57
C ALA A 201 8.69 8.90 7.01
N SER A 202 7.76 9.80 6.68
CA SER A 202 6.49 9.44 6.03
C SER A 202 6.70 8.83 4.65
N ALA A 203 7.53 9.46 3.79
CA ALA A 203 7.85 8.96 2.46
C ALA A 203 8.46 7.54 2.52
N LEU A 204 9.28 7.27 3.54
CA LEU A 204 9.87 5.94 3.73
C LEU A 204 8.80 4.88 4.06
N SER A 205 7.84 5.20 4.92
CA SER A 205 6.71 4.30 5.21
C SER A 205 5.85 4.05 3.96
N ILE A 206 5.60 5.10 3.18
CA ILE A 206 4.86 5.00 1.91
C ILE A 206 5.59 4.08 0.93
N ALA A 207 6.87 4.34 0.68
CA ALA A 207 7.67 3.56 -0.25
C ALA A 207 7.78 2.09 0.18
N ALA A 208 7.90 1.82 1.49
CA ALA A 208 7.94 0.46 2.00
C ALA A 208 6.62 -0.31 1.76
N GLN A 209 5.46 0.33 1.96
CA GLN A 209 4.16 -0.31 1.69
C GLN A 209 3.96 -0.58 0.19
N ARG A 210 4.36 0.37 -0.66
CA ARG A 210 4.26 0.22 -2.11
C ARG A 210 5.19 -0.86 -2.66
N GLN A 211 6.45 -0.88 -2.20
CA GLN A 211 7.38 -1.94 -2.57
C GLN A 211 6.86 -3.29 -2.10
N ARG A 212 6.36 -3.41 -0.87
CA ARG A 212 5.81 -4.68 -0.36
C ARG A 212 4.70 -5.19 -1.27
N ALA A 213 3.74 -4.34 -1.60
CA ALA A 213 2.62 -4.70 -2.45
C ALA A 213 3.09 -5.14 -3.85
N SER A 214 3.99 -4.37 -4.47
CA SER A 214 4.47 -4.71 -5.81
C SER A 214 5.32 -5.99 -5.84
N SER A 215 6.21 -6.18 -4.87
CA SER A 215 7.00 -7.42 -4.71
C SER A 215 6.11 -8.64 -4.48
N TRP A 216 5.06 -8.51 -3.67
CA TRP A 216 4.09 -9.59 -3.50
C TRP A 216 3.36 -9.94 -4.82
N LEU A 217 3.00 -8.93 -5.62
CA LEU A 217 2.42 -9.14 -6.95
C LEU A 217 3.41 -9.77 -7.95
N GLU A 218 4.72 -9.64 -7.73
CA GLU A 218 5.75 -10.36 -8.48
C GLU A 218 5.91 -11.83 -8.07
N GLY A 219 5.28 -12.23 -6.95
CA GLY A 219 5.40 -13.57 -6.39
C GLY A 219 6.64 -13.75 -5.50
N ASP A 220 7.20 -12.67 -4.93
CA ASP A 220 8.37 -12.74 -4.03
C ASP A 220 8.13 -13.58 -2.78
N ALA A 221 6.87 -13.69 -2.33
CA ALA A 221 6.50 -14.50 -1.20
C ALA A 221 5.04 -14.99 -1.32
N GLN A 222 4.77 -16.16 -0.73
CA GLN A 222 3.41 -16.66 -0.65
C GLN A 222 2.56 -15.78 0.27
N LEU A 223 3.03 -15.48 1.48
CA LEU A 223 2.35 -14.57 2.40
C LEU A 223 2.74 -13.11 2.16
N TYR A 224 1.79 -12.20 2.36
CA TYR A 224 2.01 -10.77 2.14
C TYR A 224 3.03 -10.20 3.13
N SER A 225 2.99 -10.66 4.39
CA SER A 225 3.94 -10.23 5.43
C SER A 225 5.35 -10.80 5.27
N GLU A 226 5.53 -11.88 4.49
CA GLU A 226 6.82 -12.53 4.27
C GLU A 226 7.67 -11.85 3.22
N VAL A 227 7.12 -10.89 2.47
CA VAL A 227 7.88 -10.09 1.51
C VAL A 227 9.01 -9.33 2.22
N VAL A 228 10.25 -9.70 1.87
CA VAL A 228 11.46 -9.09 2.39
C VAL A 228 11.77 -7.83 1.57
N LEU A 229 11.85 -6.69 2.26
CA LEU A 229 12.21 -5.42 1.63
C LEU A 229 13.73 -5.25 1.63
N ASP A 230 14.41 -6.04 0.77
CA ASP A 230 15.85 -5.94 0.56
C ASP A 230 16.18 -4.62 -0.13
N THR A 231 16.75 -3.70 0.64
CA THR A 231 17.13 -2.34 0.23
C THR A 231 18.28 -1.79 1.07
#